data_AF-A0A258UDW5-F1
#
_entry.id   AF-A0A258UDW5-F1
#
_cell.length_a   1.000
_cell.length_b   1.000
_cell.length_c   1.000
_cell.angle_alpha   90.00
_cell.angle_beta   90.00
_cell.angle_gamma   90.00
#
_symmetry.space_group_name_H-M   'P 1'
#
loop_
_entity.id
_entity.type
_entity.pdbx_description
1 polymer ?
#
loop_
_entity_poly.entity_id
_entity_poly.type
_entity_poly.pdbx_seq_one_letter_code
_entity_poly.pdbx_strand_id
1 'polypeptide(L)'
;MSYKKTDPQISFADFLTKVTQITEFSSSNGRRYIISKCDNRFYKFFRLDGKKPEMEWRINLEKLFEAYKAIEEFSTSNLKPYATRAHSPARGLLIKAGLLS
;
A
#
# COMPACT_ATOMS: atom_id res chain seq x y z
N MET A 1 -0.63 5.81 15.93
CA MET A 1 -0.85 6.92 14.97
C MET A 1 -1.93 6.48 14.01
N SER A 2 -3.03 7.23 13.97
CA SER A 2 -4.14 7.08 13.01
C SER A 2 -3.88 8.06 11.86
N TYR A 3 -4.15 7.65 10.62
CA TYR A 3 -4.01 8.50 9.43
C TYR A 3 -5.37 8.82 8.84
N LYS A 4 -5.52 10.03 8.30
CA LYS A 4 -6.71 10.48 7.61
C LYS A 4 -6.54 10.37 6.10
N LYS A 5 -7.64 10.17 5.38
CA LYS A 5 -7.68 10.23 3.92
C LYS A 5 -7.46 11.66 3.45
N THR A 6 -6.61 11.84 2.45
CA THR A 6 -6.42 13.14 1.80
C THR A 6 -7.49 13.41 0.75
N ASP A 7 -7.99 12.35 0.10
CA ASP A 7 -9.10 12.41 -0.86
C ASP A 7 -10.04 11.20 -0.70
N PRO A 8 -11.10 11.29 0.13
CA PRO A 8 -12.04 10.20 0.35
C PRO A 8 -12.86 9.79 -0.88
N GLN A 9 -12.97 10.66 -1.89
CA GLN A 9 -13.84 10.47 -3.06
C GLN A 9 -13.08 10.07 -4.33
N ILE A 10 -11.76 9.87 -4.23
CA ILE A 10 -10.91 9.43 -5.34
C ILE A 10 -11.51 8.23 -6.09
N SER A 11 -11.46 8.31 -7.42
CA SER A 11 -11.86 7.21 -8.30
C SER A 11 -10.83 6.07 -8.26
N PHE A 12 -11.22 4.86 -8.69
CA PHE A 12 -10.26 3.77 -8.78
C PHE A 12 -9.15 4.06 -9.82
N ALA A 13 -9.46 4.76 -10.92
CA ALA A 13 -8.49 5.11 -11.94
C ALA A 13 -7.44 6.12 -11.42
N ASP A 14 -7.87 7.15 -10.68
CA ASP A 14 -6.97 8.13 -10.08
C ASP A 14 -6.14 7.50 -8.96
N PHE A 15 -6.75 6.60 -8.18
CA PHE A 15 -6.06 5.79 -7.19
C PHE A 15 -4.93 4.99 -7.85
N LEU A 16 -5.25 4.23 -8.91
CA LEU A 16 -4.25 3.45 -9.65
C LEU A 16 -3.14 4.35 -10.20
N THR A 17 -3.48 5.51 -10.76
CA THR A 17 -2.49 6.46 -11.30
C THR A 17 -1.50 6.90 -10.21
N LYS A 18 -1.99 7.27 -9.02
CA LYS A 18 -1.13 7.66 -7.89
C LYS A 18 -0.25 6.51 -7.41
N VAL A 19 -0.77 5.29 -7.35
CA VAL A 19 -0.06 4.15 -6.76
C VAL A 19 0.96 3.58 -7.76
N THR A 20 0.63 3.54 -9.05
CA THR A 20 1.45 2.95 -10.12
C THR A 20 2.69 3.77 -10.49
N GLN A 21 2.71 5.07 -10.17
CA GLN A 21 3.88 5.93 -10.34
C GLN A 21 4.97 5.67 -9.28
N ILE A 22 4.65 4.92 -8.22
CA ILE A 22 5.58 4.64 -7.12
C ILE A 22 6.45 3.45 -7.50
N THR A 23 7.76 3.66 -7.52
CA THR A 23 8.77 2.62 -7.73
C THR A 23 9.44 2.15 -6.44
N GLU A 24 9.45 3.00 -5.40
CA GLU A 24 9.95 2.68 -4.06
C GLU A 24 9.12 3.35 -2.96
N PHE A 25 9.01 2.67 -1.83
CA PHE A 25 8.30 3.19 -0.66
C PHE A 25 8.82 2.57 0.63
N SER A 26 8.48 3.20 1.75
CA SER A 26 8.77 2.67 3.08
C SER A 26 7.47 2.31 3.79
N SER A 27 7.49 1.20 4.54
CA SER A 27 6.42 0.91 5.49
C SER A 27 6.41 1.92 6.64
N SER A 28 5.32 1.90 7.40
CA SER A 28 5.18 2.67 8.64
C SER A 28 6.30 2.53 9.66
N ASN A 29 7.04 1.42 9.62
CA ASN A 29 8.10 1.13 10.57
C ASN A 29 9.50 1.33 9.95
N GLY A 30 9.59 2.10 8.86
CA GLY A 30 10.85 2.49 8.22
C GLY A 30 11.48 1.45 7.28
N ARG A 31 10.88 0.27 7.13
CA ARG A 31 11.41 -0.75 6.19
C ARG A 31 11.20 -0.32 4.76
N ARG A 32 12.23 -0.41 3.92
CA ARG A 32 12.20 -0.01 2.51
C ARG A 32 11.81 -1.15 1.59
N TYR A 33 11.06 -0.80 0.56
CA TYR A 33 10.59 -1.71 -0.48
C TYR A 33 10.79 -1.11 -1.86
N ILE A 34 11.09 -1.97 -2.83
CA ILE A 34 11.18 -1.64 -4.25
C ILE A 34 10.14 -2.43 -5.04
N ILE A 35 9.40 -1.76 -5.92
CA ILE A 35 8.43 -2.40 -6.80
C ILE A 35 9.19 -3.23 -7.84
N SER A 36 8.82 -4.50 -7.95
CA SER A 36 9.36 -5.41 -8.96
C SER A 36 8.50 -5.41 -10.22
N LYS A 37 7.18 -5.42 -10.05
CA LYS A 37 6.22 -5.50 -11.14
C LYS A 37 4.86 -4.97 -10.71
N CYS A 38 4.20 -4.30 -11.65
CA CYS A 38 2.75 -4.09 -11.62
C CYS A 38 2.12 -5.02 -12.65
N ASP A 39 1.26 -5.92 -12.20
CA ASP A 39 0.49 -6.81 -13.08
C ASP A 39 -0.99 -6.59 -12.75
N ASN A 40 -1.73 -5.94 -13.65
CA ASN A 40 -3.17 -5.64 -13.66
C ASN A 40 -3.81 -5.29 -12.29
N ARG A 41 -3.83 -6.24 -11.35
CA ARG A 41 -4.43 -6.13 -10.00
C ARG A 41 -3.45 -6.23 -8.85
N PHE A 42 -2.21 -6.63 -9.08
CA PHE A 42 -1.21 -6.87 -8.05
C PHE A 42 0.02 -6.01 -8.21
N TYR A 43 0.37 -5.36 -7.12
CA TYR A 43 1.64 -4.69 -6.92
C TYR A 43 2.60 -5.65 -6.24
N LYS A 44 3.64 -6.05 -6.95
CA LYS A 44 4.69 -6.96 -6.47
C LYS A 44 5.93 -6.18 -6.10
N PHE A 45 6.56 -6.56 -4.99
CA PHE A 45 7.69 -5.81 -4.44
C PHE A 45 8.59 -6.65 -3.55
N PHE A 46 9.84 -6.23 -3.44
CA PHE A 46 10.85 -6.81 -2.56
C PHE A 46 11.16 -5.88 -1.40
N ARG A 47 11.53 -6.45 -0.24
CA ARG A 47 12.04 -5.67 0.88
C ARG A 47 13.55 -5.56 0.78
N LEU A 48 14.08 -4.34 0.76
CA LEU A 48 15.53 -4.10 0.63
C LEU A 48 16.28 -4.51 1.91
N ASP A 49 15.73 -4.23 3.09
CA ASP A 49 16.44 -4.36 4.37
C ASP A 49 16.14 -5.69 5.09
N GLY A 50 15.84 -6.75 4.34
CA GLY A 50 15.29 -8.00 4.87
C GLY A 50 16.24 -9.18 4.94
N LYS A 51 16.06 -10.06 5.94
CA LYS A 51 16.71 -11.40 6.00
C LYS A 51 16.40 -12.34 4.81
N LYS A 52 15.45 -11.96 3.94
CA LYS A 52 15.00 -12.72 2.76
C LYS A 52 14.75 -11.74 1.61
N PRO A 53 15.82 -11.23 0.97
CA PRO A 53 15.69 -10.24 -0.11
C PRO A 53 14.93 -10.81 -1.33
N GLU A 54 14.92 -12.13 -1.48
CA GLU A 54 14.30 -12.85 -2.59
C GLU A 54 12.79 -13.10 -2.41
N MET A 55 12.26 -12.84 -1.21
CA MET A 55 10.84 -13.03 -0.95
C MET A 55 10.03 -11.92 -1.62
N GLU A 56 9.33 -12.25 -2.70
CA GLU A 56 8.38 -11.34 -3.36
C GLU A 56 7.10 -11.22 -2.53
N TRP A 57 6.73 -9.98 -2.21
CA TRP A 57 5.47 -9.65 -1.57
C TRP A 57 4.51 -9.10 -2.62
N ARG A 58 3.21 -9.21 -2.35
CA ARG A 58 2.18 -8.65 -3.24
C ARG A 58 1.08 -7.95 -2.47
N ILE A 59 0.53 -6.90 -3.07
CA ILE A 59 -0.68 -6.20 -2.64
C ILE A 59 -1.69 -6.27 -3.77
N ASN A 60 -2.93 -6.62 -3.47
CA ASN A 60 -4.04 -6.49 -4.41
C ASN A 60 -4.55 -5.04 -4.37
N LEU A 61 -4.48 -4.35 -5.51
CA LEU A 61 -4.83 -2.93 -5.63
C LEU A 61 -6.34 -2.68 -5.54
N GLU A 62 -7.18 -3.59 -6.02
CA GLU A 62 -8.64 -3.52 -5.87
C GLU A 62 -9.01 -3.63 -4.39
N LYS A 63 -8.48 -4.63 -3.68
CA LYS A 63 -8.73 -4.78 -2.23
C LYS A 63 -8.17 -3.61 -1.42
N LEU A 64 -7.03 -3.05 -1.84
CA LEU A 64 -6.47 -1.88 -1.18
C LEU A 64 -7.35 -0.65 -1.40
N PHE A 65 -7.94 -0.49 -2.58
CA PHE A 65 -8.90 0.57 -2.86
C PHE A 65 -10.21 0.37 -2.08
N GLU A 66 -10.73 -0.86 -2.00
CA GLU A 66 -11.87 -1.19 -1.13
C GLU A 66 -11.59 -0.81 0.32
N ALA A 67 -10.40 -1.18 0.84
CA ALA A 67 -9.95 -0.77 2.17
C ALA A 67 -9.95 0.76 2.29
N TYR A 68 -9.49 1.43 1.24
CA TYR A 68 -9.41 2.88 1.22
C TYR A 68 -10.77 3.56 1.22
N LYS A 69 -11.79 2.97 0.61
CA LYS A 69 -13.16 3.49 0.70
C LYS A 69 -13.78 3.15 2.06
N ALA A 70 -13.63 1.92 2.54
CA ALA A 70 -14.34 1.42 3.72
C ALA A 70 -13.76 1.89 5.08
N ILE A 71 -12.45 2.06 5.19
CA ILE A 71 -11.80 2.39 6.48
C ILE A 71 -11.81 3.91 6.66
N GLU A 72 -12.47 4.41 7.71
CA GLU A 72 -12.45 5.85 8.02
C GLU A 72 -11.12 6.27 8.66
N GLU A 73 -10.65 5.49 9.63
CA GLU A 73 -9.39 5.71 10.35
C GLU A 73 -8.39 4.58 10.11
N PHE A 74 -7.25 4.93 9.51
CA PHE A 74 -6.27 3.95 9.09
C PHE A 74 -5.33 3.54 10.23
N SER A 75 -5.58 2.33 10.74
CA SER A 75 -4.64 1.56 11.56
C SER A 75 -4.17 0.30 10.82
N THR A 76 -3.01 -0.25 11.20
CA THR A 76 -2.53 -1.54 10.65
C THR A 76 -3.47 -2.70 10.93
N SER A 77 -4.22 -2.65 12.03
CA SER A 77 -5.20 -3.67 12.40
C SER A 77 -6.36 -3.69 11.41
N ASN A 78 -6.88 -2.51 11.03
CA ASN A 78 -8.03 -2.37 10.14
C ASN A 78 -7.68 -2.70 8.69
N LEU A 79 -6.40 -2.61 8.31
CA LEU A 79 -5.92 -2.96 6.97
C LEU A 79 -5.71 -4.48 6.77
N LYS A 80 -5.58 -5.24 7.85
CA LYS A 80 -5.25 -6.68 7.82
C LYS A 80 -6.23 -7.53 6.99
N PRO A 81 -7.56 -7.30 7.01
CA PRO A 81 -8.52 -8.04 6.19
C PRO A 81 -8.31 -7.82 4.68
N TYR A 82 -7.83 -6.64 4.29
CA TYR A 82 -7.69 -6.23 2.89
C TYR A 82 -6.29 -6.53 2.32
N ALA A 83 -5.26 -6.46 3.17
CA ALA A 83 -3.85 -6.66 2.80
C ALA A 83 -3.20 -7.70 3.72
N THR A 84 -3.65 -8.95 3.63
CA THR A 84 -3.12 -10.05 4.45
C THR A 84 -1.62 -10.22 4.22
N ARG A 85 -0.86 -10.29 5.33
CA ARG A 85 0.63 -10.28 5.37
C ARG A 85 1.28 -8.98 4.86
N ALA A 86 0.62 -8.15 4.06
CA ALA A 86 1.16 -6.91 3.50
C ALA A 86 0.56 -5.61 4.11
N HIS A 87 -0.07 -5.66 5.28
CA HIS A 87 -0.77 -4.51 5.88
C HIS A 87 0.14 -3.31 6.20
N SER A 88 1.34 -3.55 6.76
CA SER A 88 2.31 -2.47 7.02
C SER A 88 2.88 -1.85 5.74
N PRO A 89 3.33 -2.62 4.73
CA PRO A 89 3.73 -2.04 3.45
C PRO A 89 2.57 -1.37 2.69
N ALA A 90 1.36 -1.94 2.72
CA ALA A 90 0.20 -1.34 2.07
C ALA A 90 -0.15 0.05 2.65
N ARG A 91 -0.06 0.22 3.97
CA ARG A 91 -0.21 1.55 4.59
C ARG A 91 0.89 2.51 4.13
N GLY A 92 2.14 2.04 4.08
CA GLY A 92 3.27 2.83 3.59
C GLY A 92 3.12 3.28 2.15
N LEU A 93 2.60 2.40 1.29
CA LEU A 93 2.30 2.69 -0.10
C LEU A 93 1.24 3.81 -0.22
N LEU A 94 0.16 3.75 0.57
CA LEU A 94 -0.87 4.78 0.58
C LEU A 94 -0.33 6.14 1.07
N ILE A 95 0.54 6.15 2.08
CA ILE A 95 1.22 7.38 2.53
C ILE A 95 2.11 7.94 1.42
N LYS A 96 2.91 7.10 0.76
CA LYS A 96 3.80 7.51 -0.34
C LYS A 96 3.01 8.03 -1.54
N ALA A 97 1.82 7.48 -1.80
CA ALA A 97 0.88 7.95 -2.82
C ALA A 97 0.21 9.29 -2.46
N GLY A 98 0.46 9.84 -1.27
CA GLY A 98 -0.21 11.04 -0.77
C GLY A 98 -1.69 10.84 -0.53
N LEU A 99 -2.14 9.59 -0.29
CA LEU A 99 -3.53 9.24 0.00
C LEU A 99 -3.85 9.27 1.49
N LEU A 100 -2.82 9.25 2.34
CA LEU A 100 -2.93 9.30 3.80
C LEU A 100 -2.02 10.39 4.38
N SER A 101 -2.54 11.12 5.37
CA SER A 101 -1.83 12.14 6.16
C SER A 101 -2.08 11.99 7.66
#